data_AF-D9WIS9-F1
#
_entry.id   AF-D9WIS9-F1
#
_cell.length_a   1.000
_cell.length_b   1.000
_cell.length_c   1.000
_cell.angle_alpha   90.00
_cell.angle_beta   90.00
_cell.angle_gamma   90.00
#
_symmetry.space_group_name_H-M   'P 1'
#
loop_
_entity.id
_entity.type
_entity.pdbx_description
1 polymer ?
#
loop_
_entity_poly.entity_id
_entity_poly.type
_entity_poly.pdbx_seq_one_letter_code
_entity_poly.pdbx_strand_id
1 'polypeptide(L)'
;RTGADGRPDAERNRGRPRPGRLCGQAAVKLFPASLGGPGYLRALRDPFPEVPFVPVGGVDAAAARDYLDHGAIAVGVGSPLIGDAAAGGDLGALRTRAAAFRAAITREAS
;
A
#
# COMPACT_ATOMS: atom_id res chain seq x y z
N ARG A 1 42.98 41.42 7.30
CA ARG A 1 41.75 42.18 6.99
C ARG A 1 41.58 42.07 5.47
N THR A 2 40.57 41.47 4.85
CA THR A 2 39.23 41.04 5.29
C THR A 2 38.69 40.09 4.20
N GLY A 3 37.88 39.08 4.57
CA GLY A 3 36.87 38.49 3.66
C GLY A 3 37.11 37.06 3.18
N ALA A 4 36.78 36.07 4.01
CA ALA A 4 36.38 34.75 3.57
C ALA A 4 34.94 34.84 3.03
N ASP A 5 34.75 34.70 1.72
CA ASP A 5 33.43 34.67 1.12
C ASP A 5 32.93 33.22 1.09
N GLY A 6 32.31 32.83 2.21
CA GLY A 6 31.66 31.54 2.37
C GLY A 6 30.38 31.49 1.57
N ARG A 7 30.41 30.81 0.42
CA ARG A 7 29.18 30.28 -0.19
C ARG A 7 28.92 28.89 0.42
N PRO A 8 27.77 28.65 1.07
CA PRO A 8 27.46 27.33 1.58
C PRO A 8 27.10 26.38 0.42
N ASP A 9 27.79 25.26 0.38
CA ASP A 9 27.55 24.14 -0.53
C ASP A 9 26.09 23.66 -0.41
N ALA A 10 25.35 23.80 -1.51
CA ALA A 10 23.95 23.43 -1.63
C ALA A 10 23.74 21.91 -1.77
N GLU A 11 24.46 21.09 -1.01
CA GLU A 11 24.36 19.62 -1.10
C GLU A 11 23.95 18.92 0.21
N ARG A 12 23.52 19.67 1.23
CA ARG A 12 23.22 19.13 2.57
C ARG A 12 21.73 18.94 2.86
N ASN A 13 20.94 18.41 1.92
CA ASN A 13 19.57 17.96 2.25
C ASN A 13 19.09 16.73 1.48
N ARG A 14 19.98 15.78 1.17
CA ARG A 14 19.55 14.40 0.89
C ARG A 14 19.41 13.70 2.24
N GLY A 15 18.20 13.79 2.81
CA GLY A 15 17.84 13.10 4.05
C GLY A 15 18.31 11.65 3.98
N ARG A 16 19.17 11.26 4.91
CA ARG A 16 19.69 9.90 5.00
C ARG A 16 18.49 8.93 5.00
N PRO A 17 18.39 7.98 4.06
CA PRO A 17 17.31 7.01 4.08
C PRO A 17 17.38 6.25 5.41
N ARG A 18 16.22 6.09 6.05
CA ARG A 18 16.14 5.25 7.24
C ARG A 18 16.62 3.84 6.87
N PRO A 19 17.39 3.14 7.74
CA PRO A 19 17.75 1.75 7.48
C PRO A 19 16.46 0.95 7.23
N GLY A 20 16.42 0.19 6.12
CA GLY A 20 15.26 -0.59 5.69
C GLY A 20 14.32 0.08 4.68
N ARG A 21 14.64 1.26 4.13
CA ARG A 21 13.86 1.85 3.01
C ARG A 21 14.70 1.91 1.75
N LEU A 22 14.51 0.92 0.89
CA LEU A 22 15.04 0.92 -0.47
C LEU A 22 14.31 2.01 -1.27
N CYS A 23 14.89 3.20 -1.28
CA CYS A 23 14.40 4.32 -2.05
C CYS A 23 14.58 3.97 -3.54
N GLY A 24 13.51 3.53 -4.19
CA GLY A 24 13.50 3.23 -5.64
C GLY A 24 13.14 1.80 -6.04
N GLN A 25 12.76 0.90 -5.13
CA GLN A 25 12.25 -0.42 -5.55
C GLN A 25 10.79 -0.34 -6.03
N ALA A 26 10.53 -0.93 -7.19
CA ALA A 26 9.19 -1.14 -7.70
C ALA A 26 8.44 -2.12 -6.79
N ALA A 27 7.19 -1.80 -6.45
CA ALA A 27 6.33 -2.70 -5.69
C ALA A 27 6.02 -3.98 -6.48
N VAL A 28 5.99 -5.12 -5.79
CA VAL A 28 5.64 -6.40 -6.38
C VAL A 28 4.14 -6.62 -6.27
N LYS A 29 3.48 -6.77 -7.41
CA LYS A 29 2.07 -7.14 -7.48
C LYS A 29 1.92 -8.62 -7.13
N LEU A 30 1.20 -8.91 -6.05
CA LEU A 30 0.82 -10.27 -5.67
C LEU A 30 -0.57 -10.56 -6.26
N PHE A 31 -0.63 -11.42 -7.29
CA PHE A 31 -1.86 -11.72 -8.01
C PHE A 31 -1.95 -13.21 -8.39
N PRO A 32 -3.12 -13.86 -8.27
CA PRO A 32 -4.35 -13.36 -7.64
C PRO A 32 -4.29 -13.48 -6.10
N ALA A 33 -4.58 -12.39 -5.39
CA ALA A 33 -4.57 -12.35 -3.93
C ALA A 33 -5.55 -13.36 -3.31
N SER A 34 -6.74 -13.52 -3.89
CA SER A 34 -7.78 -14.42 -3.38
C SER A 34 -7.38 -15.89 -3.26
N LEU A 35 -6.39 -16.37 -4.03
CA LEU A 35 -5.98 -17.78 -3.99
C LEU A 35 -5.10 -18.12 -2.77
N GLY A 36 -4.29 -17.16 -2.30
CA GLY A 36 -3.38 -17.35 -1.17
C GLY A 36 -3.81 -16.65 0.12
N GLY A 37 -4.65 -15.62 0.01
CA GLY A 37 -5.08 -14.82 1.16
C GLY A 37 -3.93 -14.08 1.86
N PRO A 38 -4.22 -13.40 2.98
CA PRO A 38 -3.22 -12.71 3.81
C PRO A 38 -2.13 -13.63 4.35
N GLY A 39 -2.46 -14.89 4.65
CA GLY A 39 -1.51 -15.89 5.12
C GLY A 39 -0.37 -16.17 4.13
N TYR A 40 -0.67 -16.14 2.82
CA TYR A 40 0.38 -16.31 1.81
C TYR A 40 1.34 -15.11 1.76
N LEU A 41 0.84 -13.88 1.91
CA LEU A 41 1.71 -12.72 2.05
C LEU A 41 2.61 -12.86 3.27
N ARG A 42 2.08 -13.28 4.41
CA ARG A 42 2.86 -13.55 5.62
C ARG A 42 4.00 -14.53 5.34
N ALA A 43 3.72 -15.65 4.65
CA ALA A 43 4.72 -16.64 4.30
C ALA A 43 5.79 -16.10 3.32
N LEU A 44 5.43 -15.20 2.39
CA LEU A 44 6.38 -14.57 1.48
C LEU A 44 7.32 -13.58 2.17
N ARG A 45 6.92 -13.01 3.30
CA ARG A 45 7.77 -12.08 4.07
C ARG A 45 8.95 -12.78 4.73
N ASP A 46 8.88 -14.09 4.98
CA ASP A 46 9.99 -14.84 5.58
C ASP A 46 11.23 -14.83 4.66
N PRO A 47 11.15 -15.24 3.37
CA PRO A 47 12.27 -15.14 2.44
C PRO A 47 12.47 -13.72 1.86
N PHE A 48 11.45 -12.86 1.88
CA PHE A 48 11.48 -11.53 1.24
C PHE A 48 11.04 -10.40 2.19
N PRO A 49 11.75 -10.17 3.31
CA PRO A 49 11.30 -9.25 4.36
C PRO A 49 11.25 -7.78 3.92
N GLU A 50 12.07 -7.40 2.94
CA GLU A 50 12.22 -6.03 2.44
C GLU A 50 11.38 -5.76 1.18
N VAL A 51 10.74 -6.78 0.59
CA VAL A 51 10.01 -6.61 -0.67
C VAL A 51 8.66 -5.94 -0.43
N PRO A 52 8.38 -4.80 -1.08
CA PRO A 52 7.10 -4.12 -0.96
C PRO A 52 6.03 -4.84 -1.79
N PHE A 53 5.14 -5.58 -1.14
CA PHE A 53 4.04 -6.29 -1.82
C PHE A 53 2.74 -5.47 -1.88
N VAL A 54 2.05 -5.61 -3.01
CA VAL A 54 0.70 -5.06 -3.26
C VAL A 54 -0.21 -6.21 -3.72
N PRO A 55 -1.02 -6.79 -2.83
CA PRO A 55 -2.01 -7.82 -3.17
C PRO A 55 -3.12 -7.25 -4.05
N VAL A 56 -3.45 -7.94 -5.15
CA VAL A 56 -4.49 -7.56 -6.10
C VAL A 56 -5.24 -8.80 -6.57
N GLY A 57 -6.53 -8.65 -6.87
CA GLY A 57 -7.38 -9.70 -7.42
C GLY A 57 -8.21 -10.39 -6.35
N GLY A 58 -9.50 -10.02 -6.28
CA GLY A 58 -10.45 -10.59 -5.33
C GLY A 58 -10.29 -10.10 -3.89
N VAL A 59 -9.64 -8.95 -3.66
CA VAL A 59 -9.51 -8.36 -2.32
C VAL A 59 -10.80 -7.63 -1.94
N ASP A 60 -11.54 -8.14 -0.96
CA ASP A 60 -12.68 -7.46 -0.33
C ASP A 60 -12.24 -6.57 0.85
N ALA A 61 -13.20 -5.94 1.54
CA ALA A 61 -12.90 -4.99 2.62
C ALA A 61 -12.25 -5.65 3.85
N ALA A 62 -12.63 -6.89 4.18
CA ALA A 62 -12.05 -7.61 5.31
C ALA A 62 -10.62 -8.06 4.97
N ALA A 63 -10.45 -8.69 3.80
CA ALA A 63 -9.14 -9.11 3.31
C ALA A 63 -8.19 -7.92 3.13
N ALA A 64 -8.69 -6.75 2.71
CA ALA A 64 -7.89 -5.53 2.59
C ALA A 64 -7.23 -5.17 3.92
N ARG A 65 -8.00 -5.19 5.02
CA ARG A 65 -7.45 -4.91 6.36
C ARG A 65 -6.42 -5.96 6.76
N ASP A 66 -6.74 -7.23 6.58
CA ASP A 66 -5.84 -8.33 6.94
C ASP A 66 -4.52 -8.26 6.17
N TYR A 67 -4.54 -7.96 4.88
CA TYR A 67 -3.32 -7.79 4.08
C TYR A 67 -2.45 -6.64 4.59
N LEU A 68 -3.05 -5.51 4.94
CA LEU A 68 -2.34 -4.36 5.50
C LEU A 68 -1.72 -4.71 6.87
N ASP A 69 -2.46 -5.42 7.72
CA ASP A 69 -1.94 -5.89 9.03
C ASP A 69 -0.81 -6.92 8.86
N HIS A 70 -0.79 -7.68 7.76
CA HIS A 70 0.32 -8.56 7.38
C HIS A 70 1.44 -7.86 6.58
N GLY A 71 1.44 -6.53 6.56
CA GLY A 71 2.54 -5.72 6.05
C GLY A 71 2.55 -5.52 4.54
N ALA A 72 1.41 -5.68 3.86
CA ALA A 72 1.23 -5.11 2.53
C ALA A 72 1.37 -3.59 2.61
N ILE A 73 2.02 -2.98 1.62
CA ILE A 73 2.17 -1.52 1.58
C ILE A 73 0.93 -0.81 1.00
N ALA A 74 0.13 -1.56 0.25
CA ALA A 74 -1.15 -1.15 -0.31
C ALA A 74 -1.90 -2.42 -0.76
N VAL A 75 -3.19 -2.28 -1.08
CA VAL A 75 -3.98 -3.33 -1.72
C VAL A 75 -4.67 -2.78 -2.96
N GLY A 76 -4.76 -3.59 -4.02
CA GLY A 76 -5.54 -3.27 -5.20
C GLY A 76 -6.92 -3.88 -5.12
N VAL A 77 -7.95 -3.03 -5.15
CA VAL A 77 -9.36 -3.42 -5.10
C VAL A 77 -10.01 -3.17 -6.45
N GLY A 78 -10.84 -4.12 -6.90
CA GLY A 78 -11.42 -4.13 -8.24
C GLY A 78 -12.87 -4.59 -8.20
N SER A 79 -13.16 -5.80 -8.70
CA SER A 79 -14.52 -6.35 -8.74
C SER A 79 -15.27 -6.26 -7.40
N PRO A 80 -14.66 -6.55 -6.23
CA PRO A 80 -15.34 -6.42 -4.94
C PRO A 80 -15.73 -4.97 -4.57
N LEU A 81 -15.07 -3.96 -5.15
CA LEU A 81 -15.43 -2.55 -4.98
C LEU A 81 -16.42 -2.10 -6.04
N ILE A 82 -16.10 -2.35 -7.32
CA ILE A 82 -16.82 -1.82 -8.47
C ILE A 82 -18.20 -2.47 -8.61
N GLY A 83 -18.29 -3.80 -8.49
CA GLY A 83 -19.51 -4.53 -8.82
C GLY A 83 -19.93 -4.28 -10.28
N ASP A 84 -21.17 -3.86 -10.47
CA ASP A 84 -21.80 -3.52 -11.75
C ASP A 84 -21.67 -2.03 -12.15
N ALA A 85 -21.14 -1.18 -11.26
CA ALA A 85 -21.17 0.28 -11.43
C ALA A 85 -20.47 0.77 -12.71
N ALA A 86 -19.37 0.12 -13.12
CA ALA A 86 -18.66 0.47 -14.36
C ALA A 86 -19.44 0.11 -15.64
N ALA A 87 -20.46 -0.75 -15.53
CA ALA A 87 -21.33 -1.14 -16.64
C ALA A 87 -22.67 -0.39 -16.62
N GLY A 88 -22.78 0.72 -15.87
CA GLY A 88 -24.01 1.50 -15.73
C GLY A 88 -24.91 1.05 -14.58
N GLY A 89 -24.41 0.18 -13.70
CA GLY A 89 -25.12 -0.26 -12.49
C GLY A 89 -25.17 0.76 -11.35
N ASP A 90 -25.44 0.27 -10.14
CA ASP A 90 -25.77 1.12 -8.99
C ASP A 90 -24.55 1.84 -8.38
N LEU A 91 -24.50 3.17 -8.58
CA LEU A 91 -23.49 4.06 -7.99
C LEU A 91 -23.67 4.24 -6.47
N GLY A 92 -24.89 4.10 -5.94
CA GLY A 92 -25.17 4.06 -4.51
C GLY A 92 -24.56 2.82 -3.87
N ALA A 93 -24.71 1.65 -4.49
CA ALA A 93 -24.05 0.44 -4.04
C ALA A 93 -22.51 0.55 -4.09
N LEU A 94 -21.94 1.16 -5.15
CA LEU A 94 -20.50 1.48 -5.21
C LEU A 94 -20.08 2.37 -4.04
N ARG A 95 -20.83 3.44 -3.74
CA ARG A 95 -20.55 4.33 -2.60
C ARG A 95 -20.56 3.56 -1.28
N THR A 96 -21.53 2.69 -1.07
CA THR A 96 -21.61 1.84 0.13
C THR A 96 -20.39 0.93 0.25
N ARG A 97 -20.01 0.24 -0.83
CA ARG A 97 -18.80 -0.60 -0.85
C ARG A 97 -17.55 0.22 -0.55
N ALA A 98 -17.38 1.39 -1.18
CA ALA A 98 -16.26 2.28 -0.93
C ALA A 98 -16.19 2.76 0.54
N ALA A 99 -17.34 3.07 1.14
CA ALA A 99 -17.42 3.43 2.56
C ALA A 99 -17.00 2.26 3.46
N ALA A 100 -17.42 1.03 3.14
CA ALA A 100 -17.01 -0.17 3.86
C ALA A 100 -15.49 -0.41 3.79
N PHE A 101 -14.89 -0.26 2.60
CA PHE A 101 -13.43 -0.34 2.46
C PHE A 101 -12.71 0.71 3.31
N ARG A 102 -13.17 1.97 3.28
CA ARG A 102 -12.59 3.03 4.12
C ARG A 102 -12.71 2.72 5.60
N ALA A 103 -13.88 2.28 6.06
CA ALA A 103 -14.11 1.92 7.44
C ALA A 103 -13.19 0.79 7.91
N ALA A 104 -13.01 -0.24 7.08
CA ALA A 104 -12.15 -1.38 7.41
C ALA A 104 -10.66 -1.00 7.61
N ILE A 105 -10.15 -0.05 6.81
CA ILE A 105 -8.72 0.29 6.79
C ILE A 105 -8.33 1.51 7.64
N THR A 106 -9.31 2.31 8.07
CA THR A 106 -9.02 3.45 8.96
C THR A 106 -8.79 2.92 10.37
N ARG A 107 -7.57 3.05 10.90
CA ARG A 107 -7.34 2.82 12.34
C ARG A 107 -7.93 4.01 13.10
N GLU A 108 -8.80 3.75 14.08
CA GLU A 108 -9.00 4.74 15.13
C GLU A 108 -7.67 4.89 15.88
N ALA A 109 -7.17 6.13 15.96
CA ALA A 109 -5.94 6.41 16.68
C ALA A 109 -6.17 6.09 18.16
N SER A 110 -5.44 5.12 18.69
CA SER A 110 -5.26 4.89 20.13
C SER A 110 -3.97 5.55 20.57
#